data_AF-A0AAN6R5K4-F1
#
_entry.id   AF-A0AAN6R5K4-F1
#
_cell.length_a   1.000
_cell.length_b   1.000
_cell.length_c   1.000
_cell.angle_alpha   90.00
_cell.angle_beta   90.00
_cell.angle_gamma   90.00
#
_symmetry.space_group_name_H-M   'P 1'
#
loop_
_entity.id
_entity.type
_entity.pdbx_description
1 polymer ?
#
loop_
_entity_poly.entity_id
_entity_poly.type
_entity_poly.pdbx_seq_one_letter_code
_entity_poly.pdbx_strand_id
1 'polypeptide(L)'
;MPRSYSYTSVPPSAGTPEDSSDASVLPTTEKGEIRGKSPVPHVPLTKEPIVFDIHERWNGHSPETEQLWADTLMNGFVMSFVLDNPRDYDLGQGAPVGNGRERFGISMYHQLHCLASIRAAYFHGNETHQHHGRDNDNPSMNAILKLLRQDPHVEHCFDYLRQSIECSADLTVEWARVEEDGSRKDIDGWGVPHYQCKDLSVVE
;
A
#
# COMPACT_ATOMS: atom_id res chain seq x y z
N MET A 1 -31.96 4.55 -22.53
CA MET A 1 -32.49 4.50 -21.15
C MET A 1 -31.36 4.01 -20.24
N PRO A 2 -30.75 4.88 -19.42
CA PRO A 2 -29.75 4.43 -18.46
C PRO A 2 -30.45 3.93 -17.18
N ARG A 3 -30.01 2.78 -16.66
CA ARG A 3 -30.47 2.25 -15.37
C ARG A 3 -29.87 3.11 -14.25
N SER A 4 -30.73 3.82 -13.54
CA SER A 4 -30.41 4.50 -12.29
C SER A 4 -30.23 3.47 -11.17
N TYR A 5 -29.06 3.44 -10.54
CA TYR A 5 -28.88 2.76 -9.26
C TYR A 5 -29.26 3.73 -8.14
N SER A 6 -30.38 3.46 -7.48
CA SER A 6 -30.84 4.19 -6.30
C SER A 6 -30.21 3.59 -5.05
N TYR A 7 -29.35 4.34 -4.36
CA TYR A 7 -28.93 4.02 -2.99
C TYR A 7 -30.09 4.29 -2.05
N THR A 8 -30.69 3.24 -1.50
CA THR A 8 -31.62 3.36 -0.38
C THR A 8 -30.84 3.51 0.92
N SER A 9 -30.91 4.70 1.50
CA SER A 9 -30.43 5.00 2.85
C SER A 9 -31.19 4.18 3.89
N VAL A 10 -30.47 3.38 4.68
CA VAL A 10 -31.02 2.69 5.86
C VAL A 10 -31.08 3.71 7.02
N PRO A 11 -32.22 3.86 7.71
CA PRO A 11 -32.32 4.78 8.85
C PRO A 11 -31.61 4.20 10.10
N PRO A 12 -31.10 5.05 11.01
CA PRO A 12 -30.43 4.59 12.22
C PRO A 12 -31.45 4.04 13.20
N SER A 13 -31.30 2.79 13.64
CA SER A 13 -32.07 2.24 14.75
C SER A 13 -31.46 2.67 16.08
N ALA A 14 -32.26 3.35 16.89
CA ALA A 14 -32.00 3.64 18.30
C ALA A 14 -31.77 2.34 19.09
N GLY A 15 -30.70 2.30 19.89
CA GLY A 15 -30.12 1.06 20.42
C GLY A 15 -30.63 0.58 21.78
N THR A 16 -29.90 -0.41 22.31
CA THR A 16 -29.75 -0.71 23.75
C THR A 16 -28.33 -1.26 23.99
N PRO A 17 -27.75 -1.03 25.17
CA PRO A 17 -26.34 -1.30 25.46
C PRO A 17 -26.17 -2.71 26.04
N GLU A 18 -25.15 -3.46 25.60
CA GLU A 18 -24.41 -4.42 26.44
C GLU A 18 -23.22 -5.03 25.69
N ASP A 19 -22.05 -4.79 26.28
CA ASP A 19 -20.91 -5.71 26.43
C ASP A 19 -20.21 -6.30 25.19
N SER A 20 -19.09 -5.67 24.81
CA SER A 20 -17.94 -6.41 24.27
C SER A 20 -16.63 -5.72 24.67
N SER A 21 -16.19 -6.00 25.89
CA SER A 21 -14.79 -5.85 26.27
C SER A 21 -13.92 -6.83 25.47
N ASP A 22 -13.36 -6.41 24.34
CA ASP A 22 -12.05 -6.91 23.87
C ASP A 22 -11.51 -6.07 22.69
N ALA A 23 -11.23 -4.80 22.96
CA ALA A 23 -10.19 -4.10 22.22
C ALA A 23 -8.98 -4.12 23.13
N SER A 24 -7.98 -4.95 22.82
CA SER A 24 -6.69 -4.97 23.50
C SER A 24 -5.97 -3.64 23.25
N VAL A 25 -6.34 -2.63 24.03
CA VAL A 25 -5.64 -1.35 24.12
C VAL A 25 -4.24 -1.66 24.65
N LEU A 26 -3.24 -1.56 23.78
CA LEU A 26 -1.84 -1.57 24.21
C LEU A 26 -1.62 -0.41 25.19
N PRO A 27 -1.05 -0.64 26.38
CA PRO A 27 -0.91 0.40 27.38
C PRO A 27 0.15 1.42 26.96
N THR A 28 -0.24 2.67 26.82
CA THR A 28 0.67 3.80 26.63
C THR A 28 1.26 4.21 27.98
N THR A 29 2.58 4.40 28.05
CA THR A 29 3.21 5.11 29.18
C THR A 29 3.42 6.58 28.83
N GLU A 30 3.54 7.45 29.83
CA GLU A 30 3.59 8.93 29.79
C GLU A 30 4.63 9.60 28.86
N LYS A 31 5.25 8.89 27.91
CA LYS A 31 6.22 9.42 26.95
C LYS A 31 6.05 8.94 25.51
N GLY A 32 4.87 8.48 25.10
CA GLY A 32 4.55 8.27 23.68
C GLY A 32 5.41 7.24 22.93
N GLU A 33 6.19 6.43 23.63
CA GLU A 33 6.99 5.35 23.04
C GLU A 33 6.13 4.09 22.97
N ILE A 34 5.79 3.66 21.74
CA ILE A 34 5.11 2.38 21.50
C ILE A 34 6.02 1.26 21.99
N ARG A 35 5.63 0.58 23.06
CA ARG A 35 6.40 -0.52 23.64
C ARG A 35 5.82 -1.87 23.22
N GLY A 36 6.37 -2.41 22.14
CA GLY A 36 6.36 -3.82 21.78
C GLY A 36 7.76 -4.16 21.26
N LYS A 37 8.23 -5.40 21.41
CA LYS A 37 9.41 -5.82 20.66
C LYS A 37 9.03 -5.69 19.18
N SER A 38 9.83 -4.99 18.37
CA SER A 38 9.67 -5.00 16.91
C SER A 38 10.72 -5.92 16.31
N PRO A 39 10.37 -6.78 15.33
CA PRO A 39 11.35 -7.54 14.57
C PRO A 39 12.10 -6.65 13.57
N VAL A 40 11.57 -5.45 13.27
CA VAL A 40 12.23 -4.46 12.41
C VAL A 40 13.16 -3.62 13.29
N PRO A 41 14.46 -3.50 12.95
CA PRO A 41 15.39 -2.70 13.72
C PRO A 41 14.96 -1.23 13.72
N HIS A 42 15.39 -0.49 14.74
CA HIS A 42 15.21 0.96 14.75
C HIS A 42 15.97 1.58 13.56
N VAL A 43 15.24 2.25 12.68
CA VAL A 43 15.81 3.01 11.57
C VAL A 43 15.85 4.49 11.99
N PRO A 44 17.05 5.09 12.18
CA PRO A 44 17.16 6.48 12.57
C PRO A 44 16.77 7.41 11.41
N LEU A 45 16.38 8.63 11.74
CA LEU A 45 16.23 9.70 10.76
C LEU A 45 17.55 10.00 10.05
N THR A 46 17.48 10.47 8.81
CA THR A 46 18.64 11.00 8.10
C THR A 46 19.21 12.19 8.86
N LYS A 47 20.54 12.30 8.88
CA LYS A 47 21.21 13.42 9.57
C LYS A 47 20.96 14.76 8.89
N GLU A 48 20.92 14.73 7.56
CA GLU A 48 20.69 15.89 6.72
C GLU A 48 19.28 15.81 6.10
N PRO A 49 18.66 16.95 5.78
CA PRO A 49 17.42 16.99 5.02
C PRO A 49 17.60 16.33 3.65
N ILE A 50 16.66 15.47 3.27
CA ILE A 50 16.55 14.99 1.90
C ILE A 50 15.77 16.03 1.10
N VAL A 51 16.39 16.53 0.04
CA VAL A 51 15.74 17.41 -0.94
C VAL A 51 15.21 16.52 -2.07
N PHE A 52 13.93 16.68 -2.41
CA PHE A 52 13.33 15.95 -3.51
C PHE A 52 13.64 16.67 -4.81
N ASP A 53 14.39 16.00 -5.66
CA ASP A 53 14.67 16.40 -7.03
C ASP A 53 14.12 15.34 -7.99
N ILE A 54 13.74 15.76 -9.20
CA ILE A 54 13.34 14.82 -10.25
C ILE A 54 14.55 13.94 -10.55
N HIS A 55 14.42 12.64 -10.32
CA HIS A 55 15.51 11.71 -10.51
C HIS A 55 15.39 11.06 -11.88
N GLU A 56 16.26 11.44 -12.83
CA GLU A 56 16.14 11.08 -14.25
C GLU A 56 15.88 9.58 -14.50
N ARG A 57 16.55 8.67 -13.77
CA ARG A 57 16.35 7.21 -13.92
C ARG A 57 14.92 6.72 -13.62
N TRP A 58 14.16 7.45 -12.81
CA TRP A 58 12.79 7.10 -12.43
C TRP A 58 11.73 7.75 -13.33
N ASN A 59 12.17 8.56 -14.30
CA ASN A 59 11.29 9.36 -15.15
C ASN A 59 11.37 8.91 -16.61
N GLY A 60 10.20 8.77 -17.25
CA GLY A 60 10.08 8.38 -18.66
C GLY A 60 10.05 6.86 -18.87
N HIS A 61 10.35 6.42 -20.09
CA HIS A 61 10.14 5.03 -20.54
C HIS A 61 11.41 4.38 -21.08
N SER A 62 12.58 4.73 -20.54
CA SER A 62 13.80 4.02 -20.90
C SER A 62 13.71 2.56 -20.40
N PRO A 63 14.38 1.59 -21.05
CA PRO A 63 14.41 0.20 -20.55
C PRO A 63 14.91 0.10 -19.10
N GLU A 64 15.85 0.97 -18.71
CA GLU A 64 16.34 1.05 -17.33
C GLU A 64 15.23 1.53 -16.37
N THR A 65 14.51 2.58 -16.74
CA THR A 65 13.39 3.12 -15.96
C THR A 65 12.27 2.08 -15.80
N GLU A 66 11.88 1.43 -16.88
CA GLU A 66 10.85 0.38 -16.84
C GLU A 66 11.30 -0.82 -16.00
N GLN A 67 12.59 -1.18 -16.01
CA GLN A 67 13.12 -2.22 -15.12
C GLN A 67 13.07 -1.81 -13.64
N LEU A 68 13.44 -0.57 -13.30
CA LEU A 68 13.36 -0.07 -11.91
C LEU A 68 11.92 -0.11 -11.38
N TRP A 69 10.95 0.28 -12.20
CA TRP A 69 9.54 0.19 -11.84
C TRP A 69 9.04 -1.26 -11.78
N ALA A 70 9.51 -2.15 -12.65
CA ALA A 70 9.20 -3.58 -12.58
C ALA A 70 9.78 -4.25 -11.32
N ASP A 71 11.01 -3.90 -10.92
CA ASP A 71 11.63 -4.37 -9.67
C ASP A 71 10.83 -3.87 -8.47
N THR A 72 10.41 -2.60 -8.50
CA THR A 72 9.56 -2.00 -7.45
C THR A 72 8.20 -2.68 -7.37
N LEU A 73 7.63 -3.07 -8.52
CA LEU A 73 6.42 -3.89 -8.57
C LEU A 73 6.62 -5.26 -7.93
N MET A 74 7.84 -5.81 -7.92
CA MET A 74 8.09 -7.08 -7.24
C MET A 74 8.25 -6.93 -5.71
N ASN A 75 8.49 -5.72 -5.19
CA ASN A 75 8.75 -5.48 -3.76
C ASN A 75 7.67 -6.02 -2.83
N GLY A 76 6.39 -5.95 -3.22
CA GLY A 76 5.27 -6.48 -2.42
C GLY A 76 5.38 -7.99 -2.13
N PHE A 77 6.12 -8.73 -2.97
CA PHE A 77 6.37 -10.16 -2.81
C PHE A 77 7.77 -10.45 -2.28
N VAL A 78 8.80 -9.78 -2.82
CA VAL A 78 10.20 -10.11 -2.52
C VAL A 78 10.74 -9.41 -1.27
N MET A 79 10.21 -8.24 -0.91
CA MET A 79 10.59 -7.51 0.30
C MET A 79 9.70 -7.88 1.49
N SER A 80 9.47 -9.19 1.61
CA SER A 80 8.79 -9.83 2.73
C SER A 80 9.80 -10.65 3.55
N PHE A 81 9.45 -10.98 4.78
CA PHE A 81 10.32 -11.75 5.66
C PHE A 81 9.53 -12.78 6.45
N VAL A 82 10.23 -13.80 6.93
CA VAL A 82 9.66 -14.91 7.70
C VAL A 82 10.15 -14.82 9.13
N LEU A 83 9.23 -14.95 10.08
CA LEU A 83 9.53 -15.00 11.51
C LEU A 83 9.22 -16.39 12.06
N ASP A 84 10.10 -16.91 12.91
CA ASP A 84 9.89 -18.20 13.58
C ASP A 84 8.92 -18.07 14.77
N ASN A 85 8.98 -16.95 15.52
CA ASN A 85 8.13 -16.69 16.68
C ASN A 85 7.44 -15.30 16.58
N PRO A 86 6.57 -15.06 15.58
CA PRO A 86 5.95 -13.74 15.39
C PRO A 86 5.10 -13.27 16.58
N ARG A 87 4.62 -14.22 17.40
CA ARG A 87 3.85 -13.94 18.62
C ARG A 87 4.67 -13.24 19.71
N ASP A 88 5.99 -13.37 19.72
CA ASP A 88 6.87 -12.67 20.66
C ASP A 88 6.91 -11.14 20.44
N TYR A 89 6.36 -10.70 19.30
CA TYR A 89 6.31 -9.32 18.85
C TYR A 89 4.87 -8.78 18.77
N ASP A 90 3.90 -9.50 19.36
CA ASP A 90 2.47 -9.15 19.35
C ASP A 90 1.85 -8.96 17.95
N LEU A 91 2.43 -9.58 16.92
CA LEU A 91 1.95 -9.49 15.54
C LEU A 91 0.72 -10.38 15.32
N GLY A 92 -0.17 -10.03 14.39
CA GLY A 92 -1.22 -10.91 13.86
C GLY A 92 -0.67 -12.11 13.07
N GLN A 93 -1.52 -13.05 12.65
CA GLN A 93 -1.10 -14.23 11.86
C GLN A 93 -0.67 -13.84 10.45
N GLY A 94 0.58 -14.13 10.11
CA GLY A 94 1.15 -13.89 8.79
C GLY A 94 0.65 -14.90 7.74
N ALA A 95 1.15 -14.78 6.52
CA ALA A 95 0.84 -15.71 5.45
C ALA A 95 1.65 -17.01 5.64
N PRO A 96 1.03 -18.20 5.60
CA PRO A 96 1.73 -19.46 5.84
C PRO A 96 2.73 -19.76 4.72
N VAL A 97 3.97 -20.10 5.09
CA VAL A 97 5.04 -20.50 4.15
C VAL A 97 5.52 -21.95 4.35
N GLY A 98 4.73 -22.75 5.09
CA GLY A 98 5.02 -24.14 5.41
C GLY A 98 5.86 -24.33 6.69
N ASN A 99 5.82 -25.54 7.25
CA ASN A 99 6.49 -25.89 8.51
C ASN A 99 6.13 -24.98 9.71
N GLY A 100 4.91 -24.46 9.74
CA GLY A 100 4.43 -23.57 10.81
C GLY A 100 5.01 -22.14 10.77
N ARG A 101 5.79 -21.80 9.73
CA ARG A 101 6.36 -20.46 9.58
C ARG A 101 5.41 -19.53 8.86
N GLU A 102 5.52 -18.24 9.20
CA GLU A 102 4.64 -17.18 8.71
C GLU A 102 5.46 -16.06 8.06
N ARG A 103 4.97 -15.55 6.92
CA ARG A 103 5.52 -14.43 6.17
C ARG A 103 4.77 -13.13 6.50
N PHE A 104 5.54 -12.05 6.55
CA PHE A 104 5.08 -10.70 6.86
C PHE A 104 5.64 -9.70 5.83
N GLY A 105 4.92 -8.59 5.64
CA GLY A 105 5.33 -7.47 4.80
C GLY A 105 5.78 -6.27 5.63
N ILE A 106 6.37 -5.28 4.96
CA ILE A 106 6.62 -3.94 5.53
C ILE A 106 5.79 -2.95 4.73
N SER A 107 5.02 -2.11 5.40
CA SER A 107 4.08 -1.18 4.77
C SER A 107 4.71 -0.27 3.71
N MET A 108 5.94 0.23 3.94
CA MET A 108 6.66 1.04 2.95
C MET A 108 6.85 0.30 1.62
N TYR A 109 7.26 -0.98 1.64
CA TYR A 109 7.43 -1.76 0.42
C TYR A 109 6.10 -2.09 -0.25
N HIS A 110 5.04 -2.30 0.54
CA HIS A 110 3.71 -2.50 0.02
C HIS A 110 3.18 -1.22 -0.67
N GLN A 111 3.39 -0.04 -0.09
CA GLN A 111 3.07 1.26 -0.70
C GLN A 111 3.83 1.46 -2.03
N LEU A 112 5.12 1.15 -2.07
CA LEU A 112 5.92 1.21 -3.30
C LEU A 112 5.41 0.23 -4.37
N HIS A 113 5.06 -1.00 -3.99
CA HIS A 113 4.44 -1.99 -4.87
C HIS A 113 3.12 -1.49 -5.48
N CYS A 114 2.24 -0.91 -4.66
CA CYS A 114 0.99 -0.32 -5.12
C CYS A 114 1.24 0.86 -6.07
N LEU A 115 2.19 1.75 -5.75
CA LEU A 115 2.56 2.87 -6.60
C LEU A 115 3.04 2.39 -7.98
N ALA A 116 3.91 1.37 -8.02
CA ALA A 116 4.38 0.76 -9.26
C ALA A 116 3.26 0.07 -10.04
N SER A 117 2.33 -0.59 -9.35
CA SER A 117 1.14 -1.22 -9.96
C SER A 117 0.24 -0.18 -10.63
N ILE A 118 -0.01 0.95 -9.94
CA ILE A 118 -0.81 2.06 -10.47
C ILE A 118 -0.10 2.68 -11.68
N ARG A 119 1.21 2.90 -11.60
CA ARG A 119 2.01 3.37 -12.73
C ARG A 119 1.88 2.44 -13.94
N ALA A 120 2.04 1.13 -13.72
CA ALA A 120 1.93 0.13 -14.77
C ALA A 120 0.52 0.14 -15.40
N ALA A 121 -0.53 0.22 -14.60
CA ALA A 121 -1.90 0.34 -15.13
C ALA A 121 -2.13 1.64 -15.92
N TYR A 122 -1.53 2.75 -15.49
CA TYR A 122 -1.66 4.04 -16.16
C TYR A 122 -1.01 4.05 -17.55
N PHE A 123 0.24 3.60 -17.65
CA PHE A 123 1.00 3.62 -18.91
C PHE A 123 0.75 2.40 -19.79
N HIS A 124 0.53 1.21 -19.20
CA HIS A 124 0.41 -0.08 -19.91
C HIS A 124 -1.01 -0.67 -19.91
N GLY A 125 -2.01 0.02 -19.36
CA GLY A 125 -3.39 -0.50 -19.19
C GLY A 125 -4.14 -0.87 -20.48
N ASN A 126 -3.58 -0.62 -21.66
CA ASN A 126 -4.12 -1.09 -22.94
C ASN A 126 -3.39 -2.32 -23.50
N GLU A 127 -2.24 -2.72 -22.94
CA GLU A 127 -1.43 -3.83 -23.44
C GLU A 127 -1.76 -5.15 -22.70
N THR A 128 -2.27 -5.08 -21.47
CA THR A 128 -2.54 -6.25 -20.62
C THR A 128 -4.01 -6.66 -20.53
N HIS A 129 -4.94 -5.84 -21.03
CA HIS A 129 -6.35 -6.20 -21.16
C HIS A 129 -6.71 -6.48 -22.62
N GLN A 130 -6.30 -7.64 -23.14
CA GLN A 130 -7.02 -8.29 -24.23
C GLN A 130 -8.39 -8.76 -23.73
N HIS A 131 -9.27 -7.82 -23.37
CA HIS A 131 -10.70 -8.10 -23.37
C HIS A 131 -11.11 -8.21 -24.83
N HIS A 132 -11.32 -9.44 -25.30
CA HIS A 132 -12.19 -9.71 -26.45
C HIS A 132 -13.56 -9.11 -26.16
N GLY A 133 -13.75 -7.81 -26.46
CA GLY A 133 -14.91 -7.11 -25.95
C GLY A 133 -14.90 -5.62 -26.23
N ARG A 134 -15.12 -5.28 -27.51
CA ARG A 134 -15.60 -3.99 -27.99
C ARG A 134 -14.55 -2.88 -28.01
N ASP A 135 -13.72 -2.95 -29.05
CA ASP A 135 -13.00 -1.79 -29.58
C ASP A 135 -14.00 -0.68 -29.87
N ASN A 136 -14.13 0.27 -28.96
CA ASN A 136 -14.64 1.58 -29.30
C ASN A 136 -13.46 2.33 -29.92
N ASP A 137 -13.16 2.00 -31.17
CA ASP A 137 -12.21 2.69 -32.03
C ASP A 137 -12.72 4.11 -32.30
N ASN A 138 -12.63 4.98 -31.29
CA ASN A 138 -12.74 6.41 -31.46
C ASN A 138 -11.30 6.97 -31.52
N PRO A 139 -10.77 7.25 -32.72
CA PRO A 139 -9.41 7.76 -32.91
C PRO A 139 -9.11 9.00 -32.07
N SER A 140 -10.15 9.81 -31.80
CA SER A 140 -10.04 11.05 -31.03
C SER A 140 -9.80 10.78 -29.54
N MET A 141 -10.47 9.77 -28.97
CA MET A 141 -10.26 9.39 -27.56
C MET A 141 -8.91 8.71 -27.36
N ASN A 142 -8.47 7.89 -28.32
CA ASN A 142 -7.15 7.27 -28.27
C ASN A 142 -6.02 8.30 -28.41
N ALA A 143 -6.20 9.34 -29.22
CA ALA A 143 -5.25 10.46 -29.31
C ALA A 143 -5.17 11.27 -28.02
N ILE A 144 -6.30 11.56 -27.36
CA ILE A 144 -6.34 12.25 -26.07
C ILE A 144 -5.68 11.41 -24.97
N LEU A 145 -6.00 10.11 -24.89
CA LEU A 145 -5.36 9.19 -23.94
C LEU A 145 -3.86 9.08 -24.15
N LYS A 146 -3.40 9.08 -25.41
CA LYS A 146 -1.97 9.08 -25.74
C LYS A 146 -1.27 10.38 -25.30
N LEU A 147 -1.92 11.53 -25.47
CA LEU A 147 -1.38 12.81 -25.00
C LEU A 147 -1.29 12.86 -23.47
N LEU A 148 -2.29 12.34 -22.76
CA LEU A 148 -2.26 12.25 -21.29
C LEU A 148 -1.17 11.29 -20.80
N ARG A 149 -1.00 10.12 -21.46
CA ARG A 149 0.08 9.16 -21.14
C ARG A 149 1.48 9.64 -21.51
N GLN A 150 1.61 10.69 -22.31
CA GLN A 150 2.91 11.29 -22.64
C GLN A 150 3.15 12.59 -21.87
N ASP A 151 2.31 12.90 -20.88
CA ASP A 151 2.47 14.07 -20.03
C ASP A 151 3.67 13.87 -19.08
N PRO A 152 4.77 14.62 -19.25
CA PRO A 152 5.93 14.55 -18.36
C PRO A 152 5.55 14.87 -16.91
N HIS A 153 4.43 15.57 -16.69
CA HIS A 153 3.92 15.89 -15.37
C HIS A 153 3.59 14.64 -14.55
N VAL A 154 2.96 13.65 -15.18
CA VAL A 154 2.51 12.44 -14.48
C VAL A 154 3.70 11.56 -14.10
N GLU A 155 4.72 11.46 -14.96
CA GLU A 155 5.94 10.70 -14.68
C GLU A 155 6.65 11.20 -13.42
N HIS A 156 6.91 12.50 -13.32
CA HIS A 156 7.60 13.04 -12.14
C HIS A 156 6.72 13.04 -10.89
N CYS A 157 5.38 13.01 -11.02
CA CYS A 157 4.48 12.80 -9.89
C CYS A 157 4.71 11.41 -9.26
N PHE A 158 4.89 10.36 -10.07
CA PHE A 158 5.22 9.03 -9.56
C PHE A 158 6.56 9.01 -8.83
N ASP A 159 7.60 9.65 -9.37
CA ASP A 159 8.89 9.75 -8.68
C ASP A 159 8.79 10.56 -7.38
N TYR A 160 8.05 11.68 -7.37
CA TYR A 160 7.80 12.46 -6.15
C TYR A 160 7.09 11.63 -5.06
N LEU A 161 6.07 10.85 -5.42
CA LEU A 161 5.36 9.98 -4.48
C LEU A 161 6.26 8.86 -3.97
N ARG A 162 7.08 8.25 -4.85
CA ARG A 162 8.09 7.25 -4.46
C ARG A 162 9.04 7.82 -3.41
N GLN A 163 9.60 9.01 -3.65
CA GLN A 163 10.47 9.70 -2.70
C GLN A 163 9.76 10.03 -1.38
N SER A 164 8.49 10.44 -1.45
CA SER A 164 7.67 10.73 -0.26
C SER A 164 7.45 9.49 0.62
N ILE A 165 7.17 8.34 -0.01
CA ILE A 165 7.02 7.04 0.66
C ILE A 165 8.33 6.63 1.34
N GLU A 166 9.46 6.70 0.63
CA GLU A 166 10.77 6.35 1.18
C GLU A 166 11.21 7.30 2.31
N CYS A 167 10.96 8.60 2.17
CA CYS A 167 11.30 9.59 3.19
C CYS A 167 10.49 9.40 4.49
N SER A 168 9.24 8.96 4.37
CA SER A 168 8.36 8.73 5.52
C SER A 168 8.29 7.26 5.93
N ALA A 169 9.20 6.42 5.40
CA ALA A 169 9.16 4.96 5.40
C ALA A 169 8.35 4.36 6.55
N ASP A 170 7.13 3.93 6.25
CA ASP A 170 6.30 3.24 7.22
C ASP A 170 6.82 1.82 7.45
N LEU A 171 7.43 1.60 8.61
CA LEU A 171 8.03 0.33 8.99
C LEU A 171 7.06 -0.61 9.73
N THR A 172 5.76 -0.31 9.68
CA THR A 172 4.72 -1.19 10.22
C THR A 172 4.83 -2.59 9.58
N VAL A 173 4.77 -3.62 10.43
CA VAL A 173 4.83 -5.01 10.00
C VAL A 173 3.44 -5.49 9.67
N GLU A 174 3.21 -5.80 8.40
CA GLU A 174 1.91 -6.24 7.91
C GLU A 174 1.79 -7.76 7.98
N TRP A 175 0.70 -8.23 8.57
CA TRP A 175 0.31 -9.64 8.60
C TRP A 175 -0.79 -9.94 7.58
N ALA A 176 -1.13 -11.21 7.42
CA ALA A 176 -2.07 -11.62 6.40
C ALA A 176 -3.52 -11.32 6.78
N ARG A 177 -4.29 -10.87 5.78
CA ARG A 177 -5.74 -10.72 5.90
C ARG A 177 -6.41 -12.08 6.11
N VAL A 178 -7.53 -12.09 6.83
CA VAL A 178 -8.41 -13.25 6.94
C VAL A 178 -9.38 -13.25 5.77
N GLU A 179 -9.35 -14.29 4.96
CA GLU A 179 -10.33 -14.54 3.90
C GLU A 179 -11.66 -15.05 4.48
N GLU A 180 -12.73 -15.02 3.68
CA GLU A 180 -14.05 -15.55 4.10
C GLU A 180 -14.00 -17.03 4.52
N ASP A 181 -13.13 -17.81 3.88
CA ASP A 181 -12.90 -19.23 4.19
C ASP A 181 -11.98 -19.45 5.41
N GLY A 182 -11.56 -18.36 6.07
CA GLY A 182 -10.62 -18.36 7.19
C GLY A 182 -9.16 -18.54 6.80
N SER A 183 -8.86 -18.69 5.51
CA SER A 183 -7.48 -18.79 5.03
C SER A 183 -6.77 -17.43 5.11
N ARG A 184 -5.44 -17.47 5.05
CA ARG A 184 -4.56 -16.30 5.10
C ARG A 184 -3.58 -16.46 3.96
N LYS A 185 -3.76 -15.74 2.86
CA LYS A 185 -2.93 -15.91 1.65
C LYS A 185 -2.19 -14.63 1.30
N ASP A 186 -2.90 -13.52 1.42
CA ASP A 186 -2.43 -12.21 1.00
C ASP A 186 -2.15 -11.31 2.20
N ILE A 187 -1.12 -10.48 2.03
CA ILE A 187 -0.72 -9.42 2.95
C ILE A 187 -1.06 -8.14 2.21
N ASP A 188 -2.14 -7.47 2.61
CA ASP A 188 -2.68 -6.29 1.94
C ASP A 188 -2.75 -5.07 2.86
N GLY A 189 -2.13 -5.14 4.05
CA GLY A 189 -2.04 -4.05 5.02
C GLY A 189 -3.36 -3.67 5.70
N TRP A 190 -4.51 -4.11 5.21
CA TRP A 190 -5.79 -3.74 5.80
C TRP A 190 -6.01 -4.39 7.17
N GLY A 191 -6.51 -3.61 8.12
CA GLY A 191 -6.73 -4.08 9.50
C GLY A 191 -5.44 -4.24 10.32
N VAL A 192 -4.29 -3.77 9.80
CA VAL A 192 -3.04 -3.63 10.55
C VAL A 192 -2.98 -2.23 11.17
N PRO A 193 -2.69 -2.07 12.46
CA PRO A 193 -2.59 -0.77 13.11
C PRO A 193 -1.26 -0.07 12.81
N HIS A 194 -1.34 1.18 12.36
CA HIS A 194 -0.19 2.05 12.13
C HIS A 194 -0.04 3.04 13.29
N TYR A 195 0.97 2.84 14.13
CA TYR A 195 1.12 3.60 15.38
C TYR A 195 1.97 4.88 15.27
N GLN A 196 2.59 5.11 14.11
CA GLN A 196 3.46 6.27 13.86
C GLN A 196 2.78 7.34 12.99
N CYS A 197 1.47 7.21 12.74
CA CYS A 197 0.71 8.22 12.01
C CYS A 197 0.75 9.56 12.73
N LYS A 198 0.86 10.64 11.95
CA LYS A 198 0.76 12.01 12.44
C LYS A 198 -0.72 12.36 12.63
N ASP A 199 -1.03 13.14 13.66
CA ASP A 199 -2.37 13.69 13.86
C ASP A 199 -2.61 14.82 12.84
N LEU A 200 -3.40 14.51 11.81
CA LEU A 200 -3.71 15.46 10.73
C LEU A 200 -4.61 16.61 11.20
N SER A 201 -5.35 16.45 12.31
CA SER A 201 -6.22 17.51 12.84
C SER A 201 -5.46 18.75 13.30
N VAL A 202 -4.14 18.66 13.43
CA VAL A 202 -3.25 19.77 13.77
C VAL A 202 -2.94 20.66 12.56
N VAL A 203 -3.08 20.14 11.33
CA VAL A 203 -2.72 20.84 10.08
C VAL A 203 -3.90 21.07 9.13
N GLU A 204 -5.09 20.55 9.45
CA GLU A 204 -6.37 20.79 8.76
C GLU A 204 -7.15 21.93 9.41
#